data_AF-A0ABD5SXH0-F1
#
_entry.id   AF-A0ABD5SXH0-F1
#
_cell.length_a   1.000
_cell.length_b   1.000
_cell.length_c   1.000
_cell.angle_alpha   90.00
_cell.angle_beta   90.00
_cell.angle_gamma   90.00
#
_symmetry.space_group_name_H-M   'P 1'
#
loop_
_entity.id
_entity.type
_entity.pdbx_description
1 polymer ?
#
loop_
_entity_poly.entity_id
_entity_poly.type
_entity_poly.pdbx_seq_one_letter_code
_entity_poly.pdbx_strand_id
1 'polypeptide(L)'
;IRNESVEALFVPSARSIRSARGRNGGRVRDDRVAVSAAPSAEQRLEGDGVSYDGDVPLVGIDDRRRVALVGGLLIDESYEQGEGFGADTSGYGNFPFLTNLIDHLSETDGDVILAGGQGQFNAEGSLSLEDCKYYLRYLEGVDARLRQINDLERTLPDESEPPRAVLLSAPARELEFGELLALREYRNEGGAVVLLGSAAADADHTRNLNRLAARLETDLRFNEDRIVDAERNLADDPAVLETVAFNDSFPLFEASDPSDRTDEDDEADEAPGNSDHARGHRETGPGNSGNAPGR
;
A
#
# COMPACT_ATOMS: atom_id res chain seq x y z
N ILE A 1 -3.13 0.49 18.56
CA ILE A 1 -2.84 0.75 17.12
C ILE A 1 -4.06 0.25 16.36
N ARG A 2 -4.51 0.94 15.30
CA ARG A 2 -5.75 0.63 14.55
C ARG A 2 -5.58 -0.62 13.68
N ASN A 3 -5.28 -1.76 14.29
CA ASN A 3 -4.89 -3.00 13.62
C ASN A 3 -5.85 -4.14 13.97
N GLU A 4 -7.13 -3.92 13.66
CA GLU A 4 -8.19 -4.92 13.79
C GLU A 4 -8.64 -5.33 12.38
N SER A 5 -9.45 -6.39 12.28
CA SER A 5 -10.06 -6.79 11.02
C SER A 5 -10.85 -5.62 10.40
N VAL A 6 -10.82 -5.53 9.08
CA VAL A 6 -11.50 -4.48 8.31
C VAL A 6 -12.99 -4.83 8.23
N GLU A 7 -13.78 -4.28 9.14
CA GLU A 7 -15.25 -4.48 9.14
C GLU A 7 -15.99 -3.48 8.26
N ALA A 8 -15.44 -2.27 8.12
CA ALA A 8 -15.99 -1.19 7.30
C ALA A 8 -14.88 -0.27 6.81
N LEU A 9 -15.12 0.35 5.65
CA LEU A 9 -14.26 1.40 5.09
C LEU A 9 -15.08 2.68 4.89
N PHE A 10 -14.44 3.81 5.14
CA PHE A 10 -14.92 5.07 4.58
C PHE A 10 -14.08 5.46 3.36
N VAL A 11 -14.71 5.99 2.32
CA VAL A 11 -14.04 6.40 1.08
C VAL A 11 -14.42 7.84 0.78
N PRO A 12 -13.55 8.81 1.12
CA PRO A 12 -13.86 10.22 0.94
C PRO A 12 -13.69 10.66 -0.51
N SER A 13 -14.59 11.53 -0.98
CA SER A 13 -14.57 12.11 -2.32
C SER A 13 -14.33 11.05 -3.39
N ALA A 14 -15.15 10.00 -3.39
CA ALA A 14 -14.84 8.80 -4.16
C ALA A 14 -15.03 8.97 -5.68
N ARG A 15 -14.11 8.41 -6.46
CA ARG A 15 -14.26 8.10 -7.90
C ARG A 15 -14.33 6.59 -8.10
N SER A 16 -15.09 6.13 -9.09
CA SER A 16 -15.06 4.72 -9.45
C SER A 16 -13.87 4.37 -10.35
N ILE A 17 -13.56 3.08 -10.43
CA ILE A 17 -12.51 2.55 -11.31
C ILE A 17 -13.13 1.98 -12.58
N ARG A 18 -12.50 2.20 -13.74
CA ARG A 18 -12.89 1.63 -15.04
C ARG A 18 -11.72 0.91 -15.69
N SER A 19 -12.01 0.07 -16.68
CA SER A 19 -11.01 -0.52 -17.58
C SER A 19 -10.93 0.26 -18.89
N ALA A 20 -9.71 0.55 -19.35
CA ALA A 20 -9.46 1.07 -20.68
C ALA A 20 -9.65 0.00 -21.78
N ARG A 21 -9.71 -1.29 -21.43
CA ARG A 21 -10.01 -2.36 -22.37
C ARG A 21 -11.52 -2.39 -22.58
N GLY A 22 -12.02 -1.65 -23.58
CA GLY A 22 -13.46 -1.53 -23.90
C GLY A 22 -14.22 -2.84 -24.22
N ARG A 23 -13.65 -4.02 -23.98
CA ARG A 23 -14.29 -5.33 -24.22
C ARG A 23 -15.56 -5.54 -23.38
N ASN A 24 -15.63 -4.91 -22.20
CA ASN A 24 -16.80 -4.97 -21.30
C ASN A 24 -17.47 -3.59 -21.16
N GLY A 25 -17.51 -2.79 -22.23
CA GLY A 25 -18.01 -1.41 -22.16
C GLY A 25 -17.19 -0.52 -21.23
N GLY A 26 -15.93 -0.89 -20.99
CA GLY A 26 -15.03 -0.18 -20.08
C GLY A 26 -15.19 -0.56 -18.60
N ARG A 27 -15.99 -1.56 -18.25
CA ARG A 27 -16.12 -2.04 -16.87
C ARG A 27 -14.91 -2.86 -16.43
N VAL A 28 -14.53 -2.72 -15.16
CA VAL A 28 -13.54 -3.60 -14.52
C VAL A 28 -14.15 -5.00 -14.36
N ARG A 29 -13.32 -6.04 -14.34
CA ARG A 29 -13.78 -7.41 -14.08
C ARG A 29 -13.84 -7.63 -12.57
N ASP A 30 -14.84 -8.36 -12.10
CA ASP A 30 -15.10 -8.55 -10.66
C ASP A 30 -13.90 -9.19 -9.92
N ASP A 31 -13.16 -10.07 -10.59
CA ASP A 31 -11.92 -10.69 -10.08
C ASP A 31 -10.75 -9.70 -9.87
N ARG A 32 -10.98 -8.42 -10.15
CA ARG A 32 -10.03 -7.32 -9.98
C ARG A 32 -10.60 -6.18 -9.15
N VAL A 33 -11.79 -6.34 -8.58
CA VAL A 33 -12.46 -5.35 -7.74
C VAL A 33 -12.41 -5.86 -6.30
N ALA A 34 -11.65 -5.17 -5.46
CA ALA A 34 -11.52 -5.53 -4.04
C ALA A 34 -12.63 -4.91 -3.18
N VAL A 35 -13.02 -3.68 -3.50
CA VAL A 35 -14.03 -2.92 -2.76
C VAL A 35 -14.95 -2.24 -3.75
N SER A 36 -16.25 -2.35 -3.51
CA SER A 36 -17.29 -1.62 -4.23
C SER A 36 -17.99 -0.63 -3.29
N ALA A 37 -18.70 0.34 -3.87
CA ALA A 37 -19.60 1.20 -3.11
C ALA A 37 -20.80 0.39 -2.59
N ALA A 38 -21.43 0.89 -1.53
CA ALA A 38 -22.67 0.30 -1.05
C ALA A 38 -23.78 0.35 -2.12
N PRO A 39 -24.77 -0.56 -2.12
CA PRO A 39 -25.86 -0.55 -3.10
C PRO A 39 -26.72 0.72 -3.12
N SER A 40 -26.71 1.49 -2.03
CA SER A 40 -27.37 2.80 -1.89
C SER A 40 -26.62 3.94 -2.58
N ALA A 41 -25.35 3.73 -2.94
CA ALA A 41 -24.51 4.77 -3.53
C ALA A 41 -24.98 5.15 -4.94
N GLU A 42 -24.95 6.46 -5.20
CA GLU A 42 -25.27 7.08 -6.48
C GLU A 42 -23.99 7.46 -7.20
N GLN A 43 -23.80 6.90 -8.40
CA GLN A 43 -22.78 7.38 -9.33
C GLN A 43 -23.30 8.59 -10.10
N ARG A 44 -22.56 9.70 -10.05
CA ARG A 44 -22.83 10.89 -10.86
C ARG A 44 -21.72 11.06 -11.88
N LEU A 45 -22.04 10.81 -13.15
CA LEU A 45 -21.09 10.94 -14.25
C LEU A 45 -20.77 12.42 -14.53
N GLU A 46 -19.49 12.68 -14.75
CA GLU A 46 -18.93 13.99 -15.09
C GLU A 46 -18.29 13.92 -16.49
N GLY A 47 -19.03 13.47 -17.50
CA GLY A 47 -18.53 13.34 -18.88
C GLY A 47 -18.91 12.03 -19.55
N ASP A 48 -17.99 11.46 -20.32
CA ASP A 48 -18.15 10.18 -21.03
C ASP A 48 -17.67 8.98 -20.19
N GLY A 49 -17.73 9.13 -18.86
CA GLY A 49 -17.45 8.08 -17.89
C GLY A 49 -18.27 6.80 -18.13
N VAL A 50 -17.76 5.69 -17.61
CA VAL A 50 -18.45 4.40 -17.65
C VAL A 50 -19.54 4.40 -16.59
N SER A 51 -20.80 4.23 -17.00
CA SER A 51 -21.93 4.02 -16.08
C SER A 51 -21.88 2.61 -15.49
N TYR A 52 -22.07 2.51 -14.18
CA TYR A 52 -22.25 1.27 -13.44
C TYR A 52 -23.70 1.18 -12.94
N ASP A 53 -24.43 0.17 -13.40
CA ASP A 53 -25.85 -0.04 -13.05
C ASP A 53 -26.02 -1.07 -11.92
N GLY A 54 -24.99 -1.19 -11.06
CA GLY A 54 -24.85 -2.21 -10.01
C GLY A 54 -23.63 -1.86 -9.16
N ASP A 55 -22.81 -2.86 -8.80
CA ASP A 55 -21.61 -2.63 -8.00
C ASP A 55 -20.68 -1.60 -8.67
N VAL A 56 -20.44 -0.50 -7.95
CA VAL A 56 -19.56 0.59 -8.39
C VAL A 56 -18.17 0.32 -7.81
N PRO A 57 -17.16 -0.03 -8.61
CA PRO A 57 -15.85 -0.41 -8.10
C PRO A 57 -15.10 0.81 -7.54
N LEU A 58 -14.73 0.75 -6.26
CA LEU A 58 -13.95 1.79 -5.59
C LEU A 58 -12.46 1.45 -5.49
N VAL A 59 -12.11 0.16 -5.45
CA VAL A 59 -10.71 -0.30 -5.46
C VAL A 59 -10.51 -1.36 -6.52
N GLY A 60 -9.60 -1.08 -7.45
CA GLY A 60 -9.23 -1.98 -8.54
C GLY A 60 -7.78 -2.44 -8.42
N ILE A 61 -7.52 -3.72 -8.66
CA ILE A 61 -6.20 -4.35 -8.51
C ILE A 61 -5.71 -4.94 -9.84
N ASP A 62 -4.44 -4.76 -10.16
CA ASP A 62 -3.72 -5.39 -11.26
C ASP A 62 -2.49 -6.13 -10.73
N ASP A 63 -2.69 -7.34 -10.23
CA ASP A 63 -1.62 -8.15 -9.62
C ASP A 63 -0.44 -8.33 -10.56
N ARG A 64 -0.73 -8.58 -11.84
CA ARG A 64 0.30 -8.77 -12.88
C ARG A 64 1.19 -7.54 -13.07
N ARG A 65 0.68 -6.36 -12.72
CA ARG A 65 1.41 -5.10 -12.82
C ARG A 65 1.85 -4.58 -11.46
N ARG A 66 1.48 -5.21 -10.33
CA ARG A 66 1.67 -4.67 -8.97
C ARG A 66 1.14 -3.24 -8.82
N VAL A 67 -0.01 -2.98 -9.44
CA VAL A 67 -0.67 -1.66 -9.43
C VAL A 67 -2.07 -1.78 -8.87
N ALA A 68 -2.41 -0.91 -7.93
CA ALA A 68 -3.79 -0.70 -7.50
C ALA A 68 -4.23 0.76 -7.73
N LEU A 69 -5.53 0.94 -7.99
CA LEU A 69 -6.19 2.23 -7.96
C LEU A 69 -7.21 2.22 -6.83
N VAL A 70 -7.13 3.21 -5.94
CA VAL A 70 -8.05 3.43 -4.83
C VAL A 70 -8.79 4.73 -5.08
N GLY A 71 -10.12 4.66 -5.14
CA GLY A 71 -11.00 5.75 -5.54
C GLY A 71 -11.11 6.91 -4.56
N GLY A 72 -10.42 6.90 -3.42
CA GLY A 72 -10.44 7.95 -2.42
C GLY A 72 -9.12 8.06 -1.64
N LEU A 73 -8.94 9.15 -0.91
CA LEU A 73 -7.75 9.41 -0.10
C LEU A 73 -7.94 8.83 1.31
N LEU A 74 -7.79 7.51 1.45
CA LEU A 74 -8.14 6.77 2.67
C LEU A 74 -7.35 7.15 3.93
N ILE A 75 -6.21 7.83 3.76
CA ILE A 75 -5.24 8.17 4.81
C ILE A 75 -5.11 9.66 5.08
N ASP A 76 -6.00 10.47 4.48
CA ASP A 76 -6.08 11.91 4.70
C ASP A 76 -6.54 12.19 6.14
N GLU A 77 -5.71 12.88 6.91
CA GLU A 77 -5.97 13.16 8.32
C GLU A 77 -7.14 14.13 8.54
N SER A 78 -7.57 14.87 7.52
CA SER A 78 -8.73 15.76 7.63
C SER A 78 -10.01 15.02 7.98
N TYR A 79 -10.05 13.69 7.80
CA TYR A 79 -11.16 12.81 8.18
C TYR A 79 -11.04 12.26 9.61
N GLU A 80 -10.06 12.70 10.40
CA GLU A 80 -9.90 12.28 11.79
C GLU A 80 -10.66 13.21 12.74
N GLN A 81 -11.28 12.64 13.78
CA GLN A 81 -12.00 13.44 14.78
C GLN A 81 -11.09 14.48 15.43
N GLY A 82 -9.81 14.15 15.63
CA GLY A 82 -8.80 15.05 16.18
C GLY A 82 -8.52 16.29 15.31
N GLU A 83 -8.79 16.19 14.02
CA GLU A 83 -8.66 17.31 13.05
C GLU A 83 -10.01 18.04 12.82
N GLY A 84 -11.10 17.57 13.45
CA GLY A 84 -12.39 18.25 13.47
C GLY A 84 -13.43 17.73 12.46
N PHE A 85 -13.23 16.55 11.86
CA PHE A 85 -14.09 15.96 10.82
C PHE A 85 -15.58 15.76 11.21
N GLY A 86 -15.93 15.80 12.50
CA GLY A 86 -17.31 15.69 12.97
C GLY A 86 -17.83 14.27 13.16
N ALA A 87 -17.08 13.25 12.71
CA ALA A 87 -17.30 11.84 13.02
C ALA A 87 -16.03 11.18 13.59
N ASP A 88 -16.19 10.09 14.36
CA ASP A 88 -15.07 9.26 14.80
C ASP A 88 -14.78 8.19 13.76
N THR A 89 -13.66 8.32 13.05
CA THR A 89 -13.22 7.39 12.01
C THR A 89 -12.24 6.34 12.53
N SER A 90 -11.87 6.38 13.82
CA SER A 90 -10.82 5.52 14.38
C SER A 90 -11.16 4.01 14.34
N GLY A 91 -12.45 3.68 14.31
CA GLY A 91 -12.96 2.30 14.18
C GLY A 91 -13.02 1.76 12.75
N TYR A 92 -12.77 2.59 11.71
CA TYR A 92 -12.77 2.11 10.33
C TYR A 92 -11.42 1.49 9.96
N GLY A 93 -11.45 0.44 9.14
CA GLY A 93 -10.29 -0.36 8.76
C GLY A 93 -9.45 0.24 7.63
N ASN A 94 -9.54 1.55 7.37
CA ASN A 94 -8.82 2.22 6.27
C ASN A 94 -7.30 1.96 6.28
N PHE A 95 -6.67 1.99 7.45
CA PHE A 95 -5.23 1.81 7.60
C PHE A 95 -4.79 0.34 7.41
N PRO A 96 -5.37 -0.66 8.10
CA PRO A 96 -5.05 -2.06 7.85
C PRO A 96 -5.39 -2.47 6.42
N PHE A 97 -6.50 -2.00 5.85
CA PHE A 97 -6.84 -2.25 4.44
C PHE A 97 -5.76 -1.77 3.47
N LEU A 98 -5.33 -0.50 3.57
CA LEU A 98 -4.30 0.02 2.66
C LEU A 98 -2.97 -0.71 2.87
N THR A 99 -2.64 -1.07 4.10
CA THR A 99 -1.41 -1.81 4.44
C THR A 99 -1.43 -3.21 3.85
N ASN A 100 -2.53 -3.94 4.02
CA ASN A 100 -2.71 -5.26 3.42
C ASN A 100 -2.72 -5.19 1.89
N LEU A 101 -3.26 -4.11 1.30
CA LEU A 101 -3.21 -3.90 -0.16
C LEU A 101 -1.78 -3.70 -0.66
N ILE A 102 -0.97 -2.96 0.10
CA ILE A 102 0.45 -2.78 -0.19
C ILE A 102 1.17 -4.12 -0.09
N ASP A 103 1.01 -4.84 1.02
CA ASP A 103 1.68 -6.12 1.27
C ASP A 103 1.24 -7.19 0.27
N HIS A 104 -0.02 -7.19 -0.16
CA HIS A 104 -0.54 -8.10 -1.19
C HIS A 104 0.15 -7.92 -2.56
N LEU A 105 0.55 -6.69 -2.90
CA LEU A 105 1.16 -6.36 -4.19
C LEU A 105 2.69 -6.36 -4.16
N SER A 106 3.26 -6.17 -2.97
CA SER A 106 4.69 -6.01 -2.74
C SER A 106 5.38 -7.36 -2.57
N GLU A 107 6.62 -7.44 -3.05
CA GLU A 107 7.58 -8.50 -2.70
C GLU A 107 8.74 -7.93 -1.87
N THR A 108 8.62 -6.68 -1.41
CA THR A 108 9.64 -5.93 -0.66
C THR A 108 9.08 -5.40 0.65
N ASP A 109 9.95 -5.22 1.65
CA ASP A 109 9.57 -4.85 3.03
C ASP A 109 10.04 -3.47 3.48
N GLY A 110 10.64 -2.68 2.59
CA GLY A 110 11.11 -1.33 2.91
C GLY A 110 9.98 -0.36 3.29
N ASP A 111 10.31 0.92 3.38
CA ASP A 111 9.33 1.94 3.75
C ASP A 111 8.16 2.06 2.76
N VAL A 112 7.04 2.59 3.23
CA VAL A 112 5.99 3.12 2.36
C VAL A 112 6.38 4.55 1.97
N ILE A 113 6.38 4.83 0.68
CA ILE A 113 6.73 6.13 0.13
C ILE A 113 5.47 6.84 -0.36
N LEU A 114 5.25 8.07 0.10
CA LEU A 114 4.33 9.01 -0.51
C LEU A 114 5.08 9.88 -1.52
N ALA A 115 4.68 9.87 -2.79
CA ALA A 115 5.26 10.75 -3.79
C ALA A 115 4.71 12.18 -3.63
N GLY A 116 5.54 13.13 -3.21
CA GLY A 116 5.17 14.55 -3.03
C GLY A 116 5.59 15.47 -4.18
N GLY A 117 6.19 14.92 -5.24
CA GLY A 117 6.63 15.66 -6.43
C GLY A 117 5.45 16.15 -7.29
N GLN A 118 5.77 16.75 -8.44
CA GLN A 118 4.82 17.11 -9.52
C GLN A 118 3.69 18.06 -9.10
N GLY A 119 3.88 18.82 -8.02
CA GLY A 119 2.91 19.81 -7.55
C GLY A 119 1.73 19.21 -6.78
N GLN A 120 1.91 18.04 -6.15
CA GLN A 120 0.90 17.43 -5.29
C GLN A 120 0.76 18.13 -3.93
N PHE A 121 1.80 18.82 -3.47
CA PHE A 121 1.77 19.56 -2.21
C PHE A 121 0.68 20.64 -2.22
N ASN A 122 -0.28 20.56 -1.29
CA ASN A 122 -1.46 21.44 -1.19
C ASN A 122 -2.39 21.46 -2.42
N ALA A 123 -2.29 20.48 -3.32
CA ALA A 123 -3.26 20.34 -4.40
C ALA A 123 -4.52 19.64 -3.86
N GLU A 124 -5.69 20.18 -4.21
CA GLU A 124 -6.97 19.55 -3.86
C GLU A 124 -7.07 18.16 -4.48
N GLY A 125 -7.50 17.17 -3.69
CA GLY A 125 -7.52 15.77 -4.12
C GLY A 125 -6.13 15.13 -4.26
N SER A 126 -5.11 15.72 -3.64
CA SER A 126 -3.77 15.16 -3.48
C SER A 126 -3.41 15.00 -2.00
N LEU A 127 -2.35 14.24 -1.73
CA LEU A 127 -1.81 14.05 -0.38
C LEU A 127 -0.37 14.54 -0.29
N SER A 128 -0.05 15.08 0.88
CA SER A 128 1.31 15.25 1.35
C SER A 128 1.50 14.56 2.71
N LEU A 129 2.75 14.46 3.16
CA LEU A 129 3.05 13.76 4.42
C LEU A 129 2.43 14.46 5.63
N GLU A 130 2.27 15.79 5.56
CA GLU A 130 1.59 16.54 6.62
C GLU A 130 0.11 16.13 6.74
N ASP A 131 -0.52 15.69 5.64
CA ASP A 131 -1.89 15.21 5.62
C ASP A 131 -2.05 13.75 6.07
N CYS A 132 -0.98 13.08 6.53
CA CYS A 132 -0.96 11.62 6.74
C CYS A 132 -0.48 11.17 8.13
N LYS A 133 -0.49 12.04 9.14
CA LYS A 133 0.13 11.79 10.46
C LYS A 133 -0.43 10.57 11.19
N TYR A 134 -1.72 10.30 11.05
CA TYR A 134 -2.37 9.17 11.74
C TYR A 134 -1.98 7.84 11.10
N TYR A 135 -1.87 7.80 9.77
CA TYR A 135 -1.36 6.64 9.05
C TYR A 135 0.13 6.41 9.31
N LEU A 136 0.92 7.49 9.41
CA LEU A 136 2.33 7.40 9.82
C LEU A 136 2.47 6.71 11.18
N ARG A 137 1.70 7.13 12.19
CA ARG A 137 1.71 6.52 13.53
C ARG A 137 1.19 5.07 13.52
N TYR A 138 0.23 4.78 12.65
CA TYR A 138 -0.24 3.41 12.47
C TYR A 138 0.89 2.52 11.95
N LEU A 139 1.58 2.94 10.88
CA LEU A 139 2.69 2.18 10.29
C LEU A 139 3.83 1.98 11.30
N GLU A 140 4.19 2.99 12.08
CA GLU A 140 5.17 2.86 13.18
C GLU A 140 4.75 1.80 14.20
N GLY A 141 3.44 1.60 14.40
CA GLY A 141 2.91 0.59 15.29
C GLY A 141 2.90 -0.84 14.71
N VAL A 142 3.03 -0.99 13.40
CA VAL A 142 3.11 -2.29 12.69
C VAL A 142 4.49 -2.49 12.05
N ASP A 143 5.52 -1.93 12.68
CA ASP A 143 6.94 -2.02 12.30
C ASP A 143 7.22 -1.64 10.84
N ALA A 144 6.47 -0.66 10.34
CA ALA A 144 6.67 -0.03 9.04
C ALA A 144 6.82 1.49 9.22
N ARG A 145 7.14 2.20 8.14
CA ARG A 145 7.29 3.65 8.19
C ARG A 145 6.80 4.29 6.91
N LEU A 146 6.18 5.46 7.06
CA LEU A 146 5.80 6.34 5.96
C LEU A 146 6.86 7.44 5.80
N ARG A 147 7.33 7.65 4.58
CA ARG A 147 8.15 8.80 4.21
C ARG A 147 7.60 9.47 2.96
N GLN A 148 7.96 10.72 2.74
CA GLN A 148 7.72 11.39 1.47
C GLN A 148 9.03 11.62 0.73
N ILE A 149 8.99 11.41 -0.60
CA ILE A 149 10.06 11.80 -1.52
C ILE A 149 9.47 12.66 -2.63
N ASN A 150 10.25 13.63 -3.12
CA ASN A 150 9.79 14.60 -4.12
C ASN A 150 10.48 14.43 -5.49
N ASP A 151 11.42 13.50 -5.58
CA ASP A 151 12.27 13.24 -6.75
C ASP A 151 12.44 11.73 -6.88
N LEU A 152 11.50 11.10 -7.62
CA LEU A 152 11.45 9.65 -7.79
C LEU A 152 12.66 9.15 -8.58
N GLU A 153 13.07 9.89 -9.61
CA GLU A 153 14.17 9.55 -10.50
C GLU A 153 15.49 9.39 -9.75
N ARG A 154 15.78 10.33 -8.84
CA ARG A 154 17.01 10.28 -8.06
C ARG A 154 16.91 9.37 -6.85
N THR A 155 15.77 9.31 -6.19
CA THR A 155 15.70 8.69 -4.85
C THR A 155 15.42 7.20 -4.91
N LEU A 156 14.49 6.73 -5.75
CA LEU A 156 14.14 5.30 -5.79
C LEU A 156 15.34 4.38 -6.10
N PRO A 157 16.22 4.69 -7.07
CA PRO A 157 17.38 3.83 -7.37
C PRO A 157 18.46 3.82 -6.28
N ASP A 158 18.45 4.81 -5.38
CA ASP A 158 19.45 4.97 -4.31
C ASP A 158 18.99 4.36 -2.97
N GLU A 159 17.75 3.86 -2.86
CA GLU A 159 17.24 3.21 -1.65
C GLU A 159 17.96 1.86 -1.44
N SER A 160 18.65 1.71 -0.31
CA SER A 160 19.36 0.47 0.03
C SER A 160 18.42 -0.69 0.35
N GLU A 161 17.24 -0.36 0.84
CA GLU A 161 16.13 -1.27 1.08
C GLU A 161 14.98 -0.80 0.18
N PRO A 162 14.66 -1.53 -0.91
CA PRO A 162 13.59 -1.13 -1.81
C PRO A 162 12.28 -0.90 -1.05
N PRO A 163 11.62 0.26 -1.23
CA PRO A 163 10.32 0.53 -0.64
C PRO A 163 9.32 -0.59 -0.90
N ARG A 164 8.39 -0.82 0.02
CA ARG A 164 7.26 -1.74 -0.23
C ARG A 164 6.22 -1.16 -1.16
N ALA A 165 6.02 0.15 -1.08
CA ALA A 165 5.04 0.85 -1.91
C ALA A 165 5.47 2.26 -2.23
N VAL A 166 5.07 2.71 -3.42
CA VAL A 166 4.96 4.13 -3.77
C VAL A 166 3.48 4.48 -3.93
N LEU A 167 2.98 5.35 -3.05
CA LEU A 167 1.66 5.95 -3.10
C LEU A 167 1.74 7.24 -3.92
N LEU A 168 0.90 7.35 -4.95
CA LEU A 168 0.79 8.57 -5.74
C LEU A 168 -0.66 9.04 -5.77
N SER A 169 -0.88 10.27 -5.33
CA SER A 169 -2.16 10.95 -5.51
C SER A 169 -2.20 11.69 -6.86
N ALA A 170 -3.30 12.36 -7.20
CA ALA A 170 -3.45 13.02 -8.50
C ALA A 170 -2.43 14.16 -8.68
N PRO A 171 -1.44 14.08 -9.60
CA PRO A 171 -0.39 15.08 -9.69
C PRO A 171 -0.79 16.25 -10.60
N ALA A 172 -0.39 17.46 -10.20
CA ALA A 172 -0.68 18.67 -10.98
C ALA A 172 0.03 18.70 -12.34
N ARG A 173 1.18 18.02 -12.43
CA ARG A 173 1.93 17.82 -13.68
C ARG A 173 2.17 16.33 -13.92
N GLU A 174 2.34 15.94 -15.17
CA GLU A 174 2.78 14.58 -15.48
C GLU A 174 4.17 14.31 -14.92
N LEU A 175 4.42 13.04 -14.55
CA LEU A 175 5.77 12.56 -14.27
C LEU A 175 6.62 12.66 -15.53
N GLU A 176 7.86 13.08 -15.35
CA GLU A 176 8.83 13.13 -16.44
C GLU A 176 9.34 11.72 -16.79
N PHE A 177 10.08 11.61 -17.89
CA PHE A 177 10.52 10.31 -18.40
C PHE A 177 11.38 9.54 -17.39
N GLY A 178 12.33 10.21 -16.73
CA GLY A 178 13.22 9.58 -15.75
C GLY A 178 12.48 9.10 -14.50
N GLU A 179 11.52 9.89 -14.01
CA GLU A 179 10.65 9.50 -12.89
C GLU A 179 9.79 8.28 -13.22
N LEU A 180 9.24 8.25 -14.44
CA LEU A 180 8.48 7.09 -14.92
C LEU A 180 9.36 5.85 -15.09
N LEU A 181 10.61 6.02 -15.56
CA LEU A 181 11.56 4.92 -15.70
C LEU A 181 11.89 4.34 -14.32
N ALA A 182 12.29 5.18 -13.36
CA ALA A 182 12.59 4.77 -12.00
C ALA A 182 11.41 4.04 -11.34
N LEU A 183 10.19 4.58 -11.47
CA LEU A 183 8.99 3.95 -10.90
C LEU A 183 8.68 2.59 -11.56
N ARG A 184 8.95 2.43 -12.86
CA ARG A 184 8.76 1.15 -13.55
C ARG A 184 9.82 0.12 -13.15
N GLU A 185 11.07 0.52 -13.03
CA GLU A 185 12.18 -0.33 -12.61
C GLU A 185 11.94 -0.83 -11.18
N TYR A 186 11.72 0.08 -10.24
CA TYR A 186 11.31 -0.20 -8.86
C TYR A 186 10.19 -1.25 -8.77
N ARG A 187 9.11 -1.06 -9.53
CA ARG A 187 7.97 -1.97 -9.51
C ARG A 187 8.27 -3.33 -10.14
N ASN A 188 9.13 -3.36 -11.16
CA ASN A 188 9.58 -4.63 -11.75
C ASN A 188 10.51 -5.40 -10.80
N GLU A 189 11.14 -4.71 -9.85
CA GLU A 189 11.97 -5.29 -8.78
C GLU A 189 11.16 -5.79 -7.58
N GLY A 190 9.83 -5.69 -7.61
CA GLY A 190 8.93 -6.27 -6.60
C GLY A 190 8.08 -5.26 -5.86
N GLY A 191 8.38 -3.96 -5.96
CA GLY A 191 7.63 -2.94 -5.24
C GLY A 191 6.22 -2.69 -5.77
N ALA A 192 5.29 -2.34 -4.87
CA ALA A 192 3.93 -1.97 -5.22
C ALA A 192 3.80 -0.49 -5.65
N VAL A 193 2.88 -0.20 -6.55
CA VAL A 193 2.47 1.18 -6.89
C VAL A 193 0.97 1.34 -6.66
N VAL A 194 0.58 2.19 -5.72
CA VAL A 194 -0.83 2.46 -5.40
C VAL A 194 -1.16 3.88 -5.82
N LEU A 195 -2.13 4.01 -6.73
CA LEU A 195 -2.64 5.29 -7.19
C LEU A 195 -3.89 5.66 -6.38
N LEU A 196 -3.90 6.85 -5.78
CA LEU A 196 -4.98 7.36 -4.96
C LEU A 196 -5.71 8.47 -5.74
N GLY A 197 -6.97 8.21 -6.10
CA GLY A 197 -7.82 9.15 -6.82
C GLY A 197 -8.77 9.88 -5.88
N SER A 198 -9.30 11.02 -6.34
CA SER A 198 -10.32 11.78 -5.63
C SER A 198 -11.21 12.54 -6.60
N ALA A 199 -12.50 12.61 -6.31
CA ALA A 199 -13.51 13.41 -6.99
C ALA A 199 -13.37 14.91 -6.68
N ALA A 200 -12.58 15.28 -5.67
CA ALA A 200 -12.21 16.66 -5.38
C ALA A 200 -11.02 17.13 -6.25
N ALA A 201 -10.24 16.21 -6.82
CA ALA A 201 -9.12 16.57 -7.68
C ALA A 201 -9.59 17.24 -8.98
N ASP A 202 -8.81 18.22 -9.44
CA ASP A 202 -8.99 18.82 -10.77
C ASP A 202 -8.99 17.73 -11.87
N ALA A 203 -9.79 17.94 -12.90
CA ALA A 203 -9.93 16.99 -13.99
C ALA A 203 -8.61 16.75 -14.74
N ASP A 204 -7.74 17.77 -14.88
CA ASP A 204 -6.40 17.61 -15.45
C ASP A 204 -5.50 16.78 -14.55
N HIS A 205 -5.60 16.92 -13.23
CA HIS A 205 -4.80 16.12 -12.30
C HIS A 205 -5.22 14.64 -12.35
N THR A 206 -6.53 14.38 -12.42
CA THR A 206 -7.07 13.03 -12.62
C THR A 206 -6.62 12.45 -13.97
N ARG A 207 -6.59 13.27 -15.04
CA ARG A 207 -6.04 12.86 -16.35
C ARG A 207 -4.56 12.49 -16.26
N ASN A 208 -3.75 13.25 -15.52
CA ASN A 208 -2.34 12.93 -15.32
C ASN A 208 -2.16 11.59 -14.61
N LEU A 209 -2.96 11.31 -13.57
CA LEU A 209 -2.93 10.04 -12.85
C LEU A 209 -3.36 8.86 -13.76
N ASN A 210 -4.36 9.06 -14.61
CA ASN A 210 -4.77 8.09 -15.64
C ASN A 210 -3.70 7.86 -16.72
N ARG A 211 -2.95 8.89 -17.10
CA ARG A 211 -1.77 8.75 -17.99
C ARG A 211 -0.67 7.95 -17.32
N LEU A 212 -0.41 8.20 -16.02
CA LEU A 212 0.55 7.40 -15.25
C LEU A 212 0.14 5.93 -15.21
N ALA A 213 -1.11 5.61 -14.89
CA ALA A 213 -1.63 4.25 -14.92
C ALA A 213 -1.39 3.58 -16.30
N ALA A 214 -1.59 4.32 -17.38
CA ALA A 214 -1.31 3.84 -18.74
C ALA A 214 0.18 3.55 -18.98
N ARG A 215 1.07 4.38 -18.43
CA ARG A 215 2.52 4.23 -18.56
C ARG A 215 3.10 3.13 -17.66
N LEU A 216 2.43 2.81 -16.56
CA LEU A 216 2.62 1.58 -15.79
C LEU A 216 2.00 0.36 -16.51
N GLU A 217 1.34 0.59 -17.64
CA GLU A 217 0.74 -0.41 -18.53
C GLU A 217 -0.28 -1.34 -17.84
N THR A 218 -0.91 -0.84 -16.77
CA THR A 218 -2.22 -1.33 -16.33
C THR A 218 -3.31 -0.78 -17.26
N ASP A 219 -4.42 -1.50 -17.38
CA ASP A 219 -5.63 -1.04 -18.04
C ASP A 219 -6.63 -0.36 -17.08
N LEU A 220 -6.37 -0.33 -15.78
CA LEU A 220 -7.25 0.34 -14.80
C LEU A 220 -7.11 1.87 -14.88
N ARG A 221 -8.23 2.59 -14.78
CA ARG A 221 -8.32 4.05 -14.81
C ARG A 221 -9.32 4.53 -13.78
N PHE A 222 -9.11 5.73 -13.24
CA PHE A 222 -10.18 6.47 -12.58
C PHE A 222 -11.22 6.87 -13.62
N ASN A 223 -12.49 6.69 -13.26
CA ASN A 223 -13.61 7.10 -14.06
C ASN A 223 -13.85 8.61 -13.94
N GLU A 224 -14.55 9.17 -14.92
CA GLU A 224 -14.97 10.58 -14.90
C GLU A 224 -16.32 10.67 -14.21
N ASP A 225 -16.30 10.52 -12.90
CA ASP A 225 -17.49 10.53 -12.03
C ASP A 225 -17.18 10.99 -10.60
N ARG A 226 -18.23 11.15 -9.82
CA ARG A 226 -18.19 11.20 -8.36
C ARG A 226 -19.22 10.24 -7.80
N ILE A 227 -18.87 9.56 -6.72
CA ILE A 227 -19.78 8.66 -6.02
C ILE A 227 -20.22 9.34 -4.73
N VAL A 228 -21.53 9.37 -4.50
CA VAL A 228 -22.13 9.92 -3.27
C VAL A 228 -23.11 8.92 -2.68
N ASP A 229 -23.34 8.94 -1.37
CA ASP A 229 -24.33 8.09 -0.72
C ASP A 229 -25.01 8.86 0.40
N ALA A 230 -26.30 9.17 0.22
CA ALA A 230 -27.07 9.92 1.21
C ALA A 230 -27.51 9.06 2.41
N GLU A 231 -27.45 7.74 2.30
CA GLU A 231 -27.90 6.80 3.33
C GLU A 231 -26.74 6.25 4.16
N ARG A 232 -25.58 6.01 3.52
CA ARG A 232 -24.36 5.50 4.16
C ARG A 232 -23.19 6.46 3.97
N ASN A 233 -23.13 7.45 4.85
CA ASN A 233 -22.05 8.42 4.89
C ASN A 233 -21.67 8.80 6.31
N LEU A 234 -20.54 9.49 6.43
CA LEU A 234 -20.05 10.03 7.69
C LEU A 234 -20.28 11.53 7.78
N ALA A 235 -20.46 12.02 9.01
CA ALA A 235 -20.58 13.44 9.32
C ALA A 235 -21.68 14.20 8.53
N ASP A 236 -22.76 13.50 8.16
CA ASP A 236 -23.85 14.01 7.31
C ASP A 236 -23.37 14.53 5.94
N ASP A 237 -22.22 14.06 5.44
CA ASP A 237 -21.65 14.42 4.14
C ASP A 237 -21.70 13.24 3.16
N PRO A 238 -22.63 13.24 2.19
CA PRO A 238 -22.74 12.19 1.18
C PRO A 238 -21.48 11.93 0.34
N ALA A 239 -20.48 12.82 0.34
CA ALA A 239 -19.21 12.59 -0.34
C ALA A 239 -18.22 11.73 0.48
N VAL A 240 -18.47 11.48 1.77
CA VAL A 240 -17.67 10.59 2.61
C VAL A 240 -18.43 9.29 2.84
N LEU A 241 -18.31 8.42 1.83
CA LEU A 241 -19.05 7.16 1.75
C LEU A 241 -18.63 6.19 2.83
N GLU A 242 -19.56 5.37 3.30
CA GLU A 242 -19.26 4.15 4.04
C GLU A 242 -19.60 2.92 3.20
N THR A 243 -18.72 1.89 3.21
CA THR A 243 -18.98 0.62 2.55
C THR A 243 -18.47 -0.58 3.36
N VAL A 244 -19.19 -1.69 3.20
CA VAL A 244 -18.83 -3.05 3.67
C VAL A 244 -18.85 -4.04 2.49
N ALA A 245 -18.97 -3.55 1.26
CA ALA A 245 -19.05 -4.36 0.05
C ALA A 245 -17.64 -4.81 -0.38
N PHE A 246 -17.11 -5.77 0.38
CA PHE A 246 -15.78 -6.35 0.19
C PHE A 246 -15.84 -7.61 -0.67
N ASN A 247 -14.76 -7.84 -1.42
CA ASN A 247 -14.57 -9.07 -2.15
C ASN A 247 -13.58 -9.98 -1.40
N ASP A 248 -14.12 -10.93 -0.64
CA ASP A 248 -13.36 -11.87 0.22
C ASP A 248 -12.42 -12.80 -0.57
N SER A 249 -12.40 -12.75 -1.91
CA SER A 249 -11.34 -13.42 -2.67
C SER A 249 -9.97 -12.78 -2.49
N PHE A 250 -9.91 -11.54 -1.99
CA PHE A 250 -8.68 -10.83 -1.69
C PHE A 250 -8.35 -10.90 -0.18
N PRO A 251 -7.07 -11.13 0.19
CA PRO A 251 -6.64 -11.23 1.59
C PRO A 251 -6.43 -9.84 2.22
N LEU A 252 -7.39 -8.93 2.10
CA LEU A 252 -7.21 -7.51 2.45
C LEU A 252 -7.90 -7.08 3.74
N PHE A 253 -8.78 -7.92 4.28
CA PHE A 253 -9.75 -7.51 5.30
C PHE A 253 -9.48 -8.07 6.69
N GLU A 254 -8.37 -8.78 6.87
CA GLU A 254 -7.90 -9.22 8.18
C GLU A 254 -7.03 -8.13 8.85
N ALA A 255 -6.75 -8.29 10.15
CA ALA A 255 -5.74 -7.45 10.80
C ALA A 255 -4.37 -7.68 10.14
N SER A 256 -3.55 -6.64 9.99
CA SER A 256 -2.18 -6.80 9.50
C SER A 256 -1.36 -7.55 10.55
N ASP A 257 -0.79 -8.70 10.23
CA ASP A 257 0.08 -9.41 11.16
C ASP A 257 1.54 -8.93 11.00
N PRO A 258 2.12 -8.23 11.98
CA PRO A 258 3.53 -7.85 11.92
C PRO A 258 4.47 -9.06 12.09
N SER A 259 4.00 -10.20 12.61
CA SER A 259 4.81 -11.38 12.90
C SER A 259 4.99 -12.34 11.71
N ASP A 260 4.11 -12.29 10.71
CA ASP A 260 4.28 -13.01 9.44
C ASP A 260 5.46 -12.48 8.61
N ARG A 261 6.07 -11.35 9.02
CA ARG A 261 7.19 -10.70 8.33
C ARG A 261 8.58 -11.10 8.85
N THR A 262 8.69 -11.94 9.87
CA THR A 262 10.00 -12.30 10.49
C THR A 262 10.45 -13.75 10.35
N ASP A 263 9.69 -14.65 9.72
CA ASP A 263 9.90 -16.10 9.92
C ASP A 263 10.34 -16.91 8.67
N GLU A 264 10.85 -16.28 7.60
CA GLU A 264 11.41 -17.04 6.46
C GLU A 264 12.95 -17.15 6.39
N ASP A 265 13.72 -16.54 7.30
CA ASP A 265 15.20 -16.54 7.22
C ASP A 265 15.94 -17.21 8.41
N ASP A 266 15.25 -17.96 9.26
CA ASP A 266 15.86 -18.68 10.41
C ASP A 266 15.88 -20.23 10.26
N GLU A 267 15.95 -20.75 9.02
CA GLU A 267 16.49 -22.11 8.78
C GLU A 267 17.92 -22.07 8.23
N ALA A 268 18.83 -21.48 9.02
CA ALA A 268 20.26 -21.65 8.83
C ALA A 268 20.78 -22.90 9.58
N ASP A 269 21.05 -23.94 8.79
CA ASP A 269 22.10 -24.94 8.99
C ASP A 269 22.17 -25.68 10.35
N GLU A 270 21.38 -26.75 10.49
CA GLU A 270 21.88 -27.93 11.23
C GLU A 270 23.03 -28.57 10.43
N ALA A 271 24.24 -28.05 10.66
CA ALA A 271 25.47 -28.67 10.20
C ALA A 271 25.61 -30.09 10.82
N PRO A 272 26.07 -31.09 10.04
CA PRO A 272 26.12 -32.47 10.48
C PRO A 272 27.14 -32.65 11.61
N GLY A 273 26.69 -33.29 12.69
CA GLY A 273 27.50 -33.67 13.83
C GLY A 273 28.73 -34.48 13.42
N ASN A 274 29.89 -33.86 13.53
CA ASN A 274 31.19 -34.52 13.46
C ASN A 274 31.49 -35.17 14.82
N SER A 275 31.17 -36.45 14.97
CA SER A 275 31.73 -37.30 16.02
C SER A 275 32.88 -38.10 15.43
N ASP A 276 34.13 -37.75 15.76
CA ASP A 276 35.06 -38.68 16.41
C ASP A 276 36.48 -38.11 16.62
N HIS A 277 37.05 -38.51 17.76
CA HIS A 277 38.47 -38.50 18.12
C HIS A 277 39.20 -37.18 18.37
N ALA A 278 39.32 -36.79 19.65
CA ALA A 278 40.59 -36.88 20.39
C ALA A 278 40.43 -36.36 21.84
N ARG A 279 40.53 -37.28 22.81
CA ARG A 279 40.81 -36.94 24.22
C ARG A 279 42.25 -37.33 24.52
N GLY A 280 43.02 -36.38 25.03
CA GLY A 280 44.17 -36.70 25.87
C GLY A 280 45.36 -35.78 25.70
N HIS A 281 45.36 -34.64 26.39
CA HIS A 281 46.59 -34.11 26.97
C HIS A 281 46.25 -33.33 28.25
N ARG A 282 46.60 -33.93 29.40
CA ARG A 282 46.80 -33.23 30.67
C ARG A 282 48.30 -33.16 30.91
N GLU A 283 48.78 -31.96 31.17
CA GLU A 283 50.13 -31.70 31.68
C GLU A 283 50.26 -32.20 33.12
N THR A 284 51.39 -32.85 33.45
CA THR A 284 52.04 -32.78 34.78
C THR A 284 53.53 -33.12 34.63
N GLY A 285 54.38 -32.35 35.31
CA GLY A 285 55.82 -32.27 35.13
C GLY A 285 56.68 -33.43 35.68
N PRO A 286 58.02 -33.28 35.63
CA PRO A 286 58.98 -34.38 35.71
C PRO A 286 59.38 -34.71 37.15
N GLY A 287 59.61 -36.00 37.43
CA GLY A 287 60.02 -36.47 38.75
C GLY A 287 60.51 -37.91 38.80
N ASN A 288 61.82 -38.06 38.55
CA ASN A 288 62.76 -38.95 39.25
C ASN A 288 62.58 -40.48 39.18
N SER A 289 63.40 -41.14 38.36
CA SER A 289 63.80 -42.53 38.54
C SER A 289 65.20 -42.59 39.14
N GLY A 290 65.30 -43.13 40.36
CA GLY A 290 66.57 -43.50 40.95
C GLY A 290 67.05 -44.85 40.41
N ASN A 291 68.35 -44.99 40.16
CA ASN A 291 69.07 -46.20 40.54
C ASN A 291 70.59 -45.95 40.61
N ALA A 292 71.13 -46.20 41.80
CA ALA A 292 72.55 -46.40 42.03
C ALA A 292 72.93 -47.86 41.75
N PRO A 293 74.22 -48.17 41.56
CA PRO A 293 74.78 -49.41 42.06
C PRO A 293 75.89 -49.17 43.09
N GLY A 294 76.07 -50.15 43.96
CA GLY A 294 76.83 -50.05 45.20
C GLY A 294 78.35 -50.00 45.05
N ARG A 295 78.97 -49.59 46.16
CA ARG A 295 79.73 -50.49 47.04
C ARG A 295 79.39 -50.18 48.49
#